data_AF-A0A7S1CC93-F1
#
_entry.id   AF-A0A7S1CC93-F1
#
_cell.length_a   1.000
_cell.length_b   1.000
_cell.length_c   1.000
_cell.angle_alpha   90.00
_cell.angle_beta   90.00
_cell.angle_gamma   90.00
#
_symmetry.space_group_name_H-M   'P 1'
#
loop_
_entity.id
_entity.type
_entity.pdbx_description
1 polymer ?
#
loop_
_entity_poly.entity_id
_entity_poly.type
_entity_poly.pdbx_seq_one_letter_code
_entity_poly.pdbx_strand_id
1 'polypeptide(L)'
;EPDTPLARASLLARATAVLDPFPMSTTVTAFEALAVDAPVVTLPRQQAAPQIAAGLYRHMGETRLLAHNVSHYAELAARLGTDGAWRREVVESIARLKRRVFGDRHSVREWQRFLYRVL
;
A
#
# COMPACT_ATOMS: atom_id res chain seq x y z
N GLU A 1 -11.56 -21.93 -7.30
CA GLU A 1 -10.40 -22.25 -6.43
C GLU A 1 -10.12 -21.04 -5.55
N PRO A 2 -9.87 -21.21 -4.23
CA PRO A 2 -9.79 -20.11 -3.27
C PRO A 2 -8.60 -19.15 -3.47
N ASP A 3 -7.62 -19.51 -4.30
CA ASP A 3 -6.35 -18.80 -4.46
C ASP A 3 -6.24 -18.02 -5.78
N THR A 4 -7.36 -17.46 -6.26
CA THR A 4 -7.36 -16.60 -7.46
C THR A 4 -7.08 -15.13 -7.09
N PRO A 5 -6.48 -14.33 -7.98
CA PRO A 5 -6.29 -12.89 -7.76
C PRO A 5 -7.60 -12.17 -7.41
N LEU A 6 -8.72 -12.57 -8.03
CA LEU A 6 -10.04 -12.00 -7.76
C LEU A 6 -10.55 -12.36 -6.36
N ALA A 7 -10.34 -13.59 -5.89
CA ALA A 7 -10.74 -14.00 -4.54
C ALA A 7 -9.98 -13.18 -3.48
N ARG A 8 -8.68 -12.99 -3.65
CA ARG A 8 -7.85 -12.17 -2.75
C ARG A 8 -8.25 -10.70 -2.76
N ALA A 9 -8.46 -10.10 -3.94
CA ALA A 9 -8.92 -8.72 -4.04
C ALA A 9 -10.27 -8.51 -3.35
N SER A 10 -11.19 -9.49 -3.43
CA SER A 10 -12.50 -9.42 -2.76
C SER A 10 -12.39 -9.44 -1.23
N LEU A 11 -11.42 -10.19 -0.68
CA LEU A 11 -11.14 -10.20 0.75
C LEU A 11 -10.51 -8.87 1.19
N LEU A 12 -9.52 -8.38 0.44
CA LEU A 12 -8.86 -7.11 0.73
C LEU A 12 -9.85 -5.95 0.71
N ALA A 13 -10.78 -5.91 -0.24
CA ALA A 13 -11.81 -4.87 -0.34
C ALA A 13 -12.75 -4.81 0.88
N ARG A 14 -12.79 -5.86 1.70
CA ARG A 14 -13.61 -5.94 2.92
C ARG A 14 -12.78 -5.77 4.20
N ALA A 15 -11.46 -5.67 4.07
CA ALA A 15 -10.57 -5.54 5.21
C ALA A 15 -10.62 -4.11 5.77
N THR A 16 -10.83 -3.99 7.08
CA THR A 16 -10.74 -2.71 7.79
C THR A 16 -9.30 -2.18 7.84
N ALA A 17 -8.33 -3.11 7.91
CA ALA A 17 -6.91 -2.84 7.90
C ALA A 17 -6.18 -4.07 7.34
N VAL A 18 -5.12 -3.83 6.56
CA VAL A 18 -4.16 -4.84 6.12
C VAL A 18 -2.85 -4.59 6.85
N LEU A 19 -2.27 -5.65 7.40
CA LEU A 19 -1.06 -5.58 8.21
C LEU A 19 0.12 -6.09 7.40
N ASP A 20 1.01 -5.19 7.01
CA ASP A 20 2.24 -5.53 6.30
C ASP A 20 3.27 -6.10 7.28
N PRO A 21 3.64 -7.39 7.16
CA PRO A 21 4.48 -8.06 8.13
C PRO A 21 5.91 -7.50 8.16
N PHE A 22 6.63 -7.79 9.23
CA PHE A 22 8.06 -7.55 9.37
C PHE A 22 8.72 -8.82 9.94
N PRO A 23 9.95 -9.17 9.54
CA PRO A 23 10.95 -8.30 8.91
C PRO A 23 10.88 -8.19 7.38
N MET A 24 9.93 -8.82 6.69
CA MET A 24 9.81 -8.73 5.23
C MET A 24 8.50 -8.09 4.81
N SER A 25 8.56 -7.05 3.97
CA SER A 25 7.39 -6.36 3.43
C SER A 25 6.71 -7.18 2.32
N THR A 26 5.40 -7.09 2.25
CA THR A 26 4.57 -7.61 1.15
C THR A 26 4.81 -6.80 -0.12
N THR A 27 4.72 -7.49 -1.27
CA THR A 27 4.90 -6.87 -2.59
C THR A 27 3.59 -6.85 -3.36
N VAL A 28 3.19 -7.98 -3.96
CA VAL A 28 1.98 -8.05 -4.80
C VAL A 28 0.73 -7.68 -4.00
N THR A 29 0.62 -8.18 -2.77
CA THR A 29 -0.52 -7.88 -1.89
C THR A 29 -0.66 -6.39 -1.59
N ALA A 30 0.46 -5.64 -1.50
CA ALA A 30 0.41 -4.19 -1.30
C ALA A 30 -0.21 -3.47 -2.51
N PHE A 31 0.13 -3.89 -3.73
CA PHE A 31 -0.51 -3.37 -4.94
C PHE A 31 -2.00 -3.71 -5.00
N GLU A 32 -2.36 -4.95 -4.73
CA GLU A 32 -3.77 -5.37 -4.76
C GLU A 32 -4.61 -4.66 -3.71
N ALA A 33 -4.09 -4.52 -2.49
CA ALA A 33 -4.76 -3.81 -1.41
C ALA A 33 -5.04 -2.36 -1.81
N LEU A 34 -4.02 -1.65 -2.32
CA LEU A 34 -4.19 -0.26 -2.76
C LEU A 34 -5.06 -0.12 -4.02
N ALA A 35 -5.12 -1.13 -4.89
CA ALA A 35 -6.01 -1.12 -6.05
C ALA A 35 -7.49 -1.08 -5.64
N VAL A 36 -7.82 -1.74 -4.52
CA VAL A 36 -9.17 -1.77 -3.91
C VAL A 36 -9.31 -0.85 -2.69
N ASP A 37 -8.42 0.14 -2.57
CA ASP A 37 -8.46 1.19 -1.54
C ASP A 37 -8.26 0.71 -0.09
N ALA A 38 -7.84 -0.54 0.09
CA ALA A 38 -7.64 -1.13 1.40
C ALA A 38 -6.41 -0.52 2.10
N PRO A 39 -6.56 -0.02 3.34
CA PRO A 39 -5.47 0.63 4.06
C PRO A 39 -4.46 -0.42 4.56
N VAL A 40 -3.21 -0.28 4.15
CA VAL A 40 -2.08 -1.13 4.58
C VAL A 40 -1.26 -0.38 5.65
N VAL A 41 -1.16 -0.92 6.87
CA VAL A 41 -0.22 -0.43 7.89
C VAL A 41 1.11 -1.12 7.68
N THR A 42 2.21 -0.36 7.63
CA THR A 42 3.56 -0.91 7.36
C THR A 42 4.59 -0.34 8.33
N LEU A 43 5.67 -1.08 8.61
CA LEU A 43 6.73 -0.69 9.55
C LEU A 43 8.11 -0.68 8.86
N PRO A 44 8.41 0.37 8.07
CA PRO A 44 9.53 0.33 7.14
C PRO A 44 10.88 0.16 7.82
N ARG A 45 11.07 0.75 9.01
CA ARG A 45 12.35 0.67 9.75
C ARG A 45 12.68 -0.72 10.27
N GLN A 46 11.69 -1.62 10.38
CA GLN A 46 11.89 -3.01 10.80
C GLN A 46 11.82 -3.99 9.62
N GLN A 47 11.69 -3.49 8.38
CA GLN A 47 11.58 -4.31 7.19
C GLN A 47 12.84 -4.22 6.33
N ALA A 48 13.30 -5.38 5.86
CA ALA A 48 14.32 -5.46 4.83
C ALA A 48 13.80 -4.85 3.51
N ALA A 49 14.73 -4.35 2.70
CA ALA A 49 14.41 -3.94 1.35
C ALA A 49 13.99 -5.16 0.50
N PRO A 50 13.05 -4.99 -0.46
CA PRO A 50 12.39 -3.74 -0.82
C PRO A 50 11.13 -3.49 0.05
N GLN A 51 11.06 -2.31 0.68
CA GLN A 51 9.93 -1.86 1.50
C GLN A 51 8.78 -1.38 0.59
N ILE A 52 8.19 -2.29 -0.19
CA ILE A 52 7.29 -1.94 -1.31
C ILE A 52 6.09 -1.13 -0.84
N ALA A 53 5.36 -1.59 0.20
CA ALA A 53 4.21 -0.85 0.72
C ALA A 53 4.57 0.61 1.10
N ALA A 54 5.71 0.78 1.78
CA ALA A 54 6.22 2.09 2.16
C ALA A 54 6.59 2.96 0.96
N GLY A 55 7.20 2.37 -0.07
CA GLY A 55 7.52 3.03 -1.34
C GLY A 55 6.28 3.55 -2.07
N LEU A 56 5.23 2.72 -2.15
CA LEU A 56 3.96 3.09 -2.77
C LEU A 56 3.29 4.26 -2.05
N TYR A 57 3.25 4.23 -0.73
CA TYR A 57 2.74 5.33 0.09
C TYR A 57 3.50 6.64 -0.13
N ARG A 58 4.83 6.58 -0.10
CA ARG A 58 5.68 7.76 -0.38
C ARG A 58 5.45 8.31 -1.78
N HIS A 59 5.30 7.44 -2.78
CA HIS A 59 5.02 7.85 -4.15
C HIS A 59 3.62 8.50 -4.30
N MET A 60 2.62 7.96 -3.60
CA MET A 60 1.28 8.57 -3.55
C MET A 60 1.27 9.91 -2.78
N GLY A 61 2.19 10.10 -1.84
CA GLY A 61 2.21 11.23 -0.91
C GLY A 61 1.30 11.03 0.32
N GLU A 62 0.95 9.79 0.63
CA GLU A 62 0.16 9.41 1.81
C GLU A 62 1.08 8.70 2.81
N THR A 63 1.32 9.29 3.98
CA THR A 63 2.30 8.77 4.94
C THR A 63 1.70 8.39 6.29
N ARG A 64 0.38 8.53 6.48
CA ARG A 64 -0.27 8.29 7.78
C ARG A 64 -0.15 6.84 8.27
N LEU A 65 0.00 5.89 7.35
CA LEU A 65 0.08 4.45 7.66
C LEU A 65 1.53 3.91 7.70
N LEU A 66 2.52 4.81 7.71
CA LEU A 66 3.93 4.45 7.90
C LEU A 66 4.27 4.47 9.40
N ALA A 67 4.28 3.30 10.02
CA ALA A 67 4.65 3.17 11.42
C ALA A 67 6.15 3.44 11.63
N HIS A 68 6.52 4.00 12.78
CA HIS A 68 7.92 4.32 13.12
C HIS A 68 8.51 3.38 14.18
N ASN A 69 7.67 2.64 14.90
CA ASN A 69 8.02 1.56 15.82
C ASN A 69 6.83 0.58 15.94
N VAL A 70 7.00 -0.50 16.71
CA VAL A 70 5.99 -1.56 16.88
C VAL A 70 4.72 -1.05 17.60
N SER A 71 4.86 -0.19 18.61
CA SER A 71 3.70 0.38 19.32
C SER A 71 2.83 1.22 18.39
N HIS A 72 3.43 2.12 17.61
CA HIS A 72 2.72 2.93 16.63
C HIS A 72 2.08 2.07 15.53
N TYR A 73 2.72 0.97 15.12
CA TYR A 73 2.14 0.01 14.19
C TYR A 73 0.84 -0.58 14.74
N ALA A 74 0.84 -1.01 16.00
CA ALA A 74 -0.35 -1.52 16.68
C ALA A 74 -1.43 -0.44 16.89
N GLU A 75 -1.03 0.79 17.25
CA GLU A 75 -1.93 1.93 17.39
C GLU A 75 -2.63 2.29 16.09
N LEU A 76 -1.91 2.36 14.97
CA LEU A 76 -2.48 2.60 13.65
C LEU A 76 -3.48 1.51 13.26
N ALA A 77 -3.12 0.24 13.49
CA ALA A 77 -4.00 -0.90 13.23
C ALA A 77 -5.29 -0.83 14.07
N ALA A 78 -5.16 -0.58 15.37
CA ALA A 78 -6.28 -0.43 16.28
C ALA A 78 -7.17 0.77 15.87
N ARG A 79 -6.55 1.92 15.54
CA ARG A 79 -7.27 3.13 15.14
C ARG A 79 -8.06 2.94 13.85
N LEU A 80 -7.53 2.23 12.86
CA LEU A 80 -8.32 1.85 11.67
C LEU A 80 -9.58 1.05 12.07
N GLY A 81 -9.47 0.19 13.09
CA GLY A 81 -10.58 -0.59 13.64
C GLY A 81 -11.61 0.22 14.44
N THR A 82 -11.17 1.22 15.20
CA THR A 82 -11.99 1.90 16.21
C THR A 82 -12.44 3.32 15.84
N ASP A 83 -11.70 4.02 14.98
CA ASP A 83 -11.99 5.39 14.54
C ASP A 83 -12.50 5.39 13.09
N GLY A 84 -13.82 5.22 12.94
CA GLY A 84 -14.47 5.11 11.62
C GLY A 84 -14.42 6.40 10.80
N ALA A 85 -14.34 7.57 11.43
CA ALA A 85 -14.19 8.85 10.73
C ALA A 85 -12.80 8.94 10.10
N TRP A 86 -11.76 8.71 10.91
CA TRP A 86 -10.39 8.74 10.44
C TRP A 86 -10.09 7.65 9.41
N ARG A 87 -10.62 6.44 9.58
CA ARG A 87 -10.52 5.37 8.56
C ARG A 87 -11.06 5.83 7.21
N ARG A 88 -12.24 6.49 7.18
CA ARG A 88 -12.82 7.00 5.93
C ARG A 88 -11.91 8.03 5.27
N GLU A 89 -11.36 8.97 6.02
CA GLU A 89 -10.41 9.96 5.49
C GLU A 89 -9.14 9.32 4.91
N VAL A 90 -8.67 8.22 5.50
CA VAL A 90 -7.53 7.46 5.00
C VAL A 90 -7.88 6.76 3.69
N VAL A 91 -9.00 6.01 3.66
CA VAL A 91 -9.47 5.29 2.47
C VAL A 91 -9.77 6.24 1.31
N GLU A 92 -10.43 7.37 1.55
CA GLU A 92 -10.70 8.39 0.52
C GLU A 92 -9.40 9.01 -0.03
N SER A 93 -8.40 9.21 0.82
CA SER A 93 -7.08 9.67 0.37
C SER A 93 -6.39 8.65 -0.53
N ILE A 94 -6.42 7.37 -0.15
CA ILE A 94 -5.88 6.27 -0.97
C ILE A 94 -6.62 6.22 -2.32
N ALA A 95 -7.96 6.19 -2.31
CA ALA A 95 -8.78 6.12 -3.52
C ALA A 95 -8.51 7.28 -4.48
N ARG A 96 -8.32 8.49 -3.93
CA ARG A 96 -7.93 9.65 -4.71
C ARG A 96 -6.51 9.47 -5.25
N LEU A 97 -5.53 9.16 -4.41
CA LEU A 97 -4.09 9.23 -4.75
C LEU A 97 -3.57 8.01 -5.51
N LYS A 98 -4.25 6.86 -5.50
CA LYS A 98 -3.78 5.60 -6.13
C LYS A 98 -3.46 5.73 -7.62
N ARG A 99 -4.11 6.67 -8.32
CA ARG A 99 -3.81 7.02 -9.73
C ARG A 99 -2.36 7.48 -9.99
N ARG A 100 -1.61 7.84 -8.94
CA ARG A 100 -0.18 8.13 -9.04
C ARG A 100 0.65 6.85 -9.20
N VAL A 101 0.18 5.74 -8.65
CA VAL A 101 0.79 4.42 -8.79
C VAL A 101 0.24 3.70 -10.02
N PHE A 102 -1.09 3.69 -10.17
CA PHE A 102 -1.78 2.98 -11.25
C PHE A 102 -2.03 3.89 -12.45
N GLY A 103 -1.62 3.44 -13.63
CA GLY A 103 -1.78 4.22 -14.87
C GLY A 103 -0.76 5.34 -15.04
N ASP A 104 0.36 5.29 -14.32
CA ASP A 104 1.41 6.29 -14.44
C ASP A 104 2.14 6.21 -15.80
N ARG A 105 1.73 7.09 -16.71
CA ARG A 105 2.38 7.23 -18.02
C ARG A 105 3.79 7.82 -17.92
N HIS A 106 4.15 8.46 -16.81
CA HIS A 106 5.52 8.94 -16.60
C HIS A 106 6.49 7.77 -16.48
N SER A 107 6.20 6.81 -15.59
CA SER A 107 6.99 5.58 -15.46
C SER A 107 7.11 4.84 -16.79
N VAL A 108 6.02 4.68 -17.55
CA VAL A 108 6.07 4.03 -18.88
C VAL A 108 7.03 4.76 -19.84
N ARG A 109 6.96 6.10 -19.89
CA ARG A 109 7.87 6.90 -20.74
C ARG A 109 9.32 6.82 -20.26
N GLU A 110 9.56 6.76 -18.95
CA GLU A 110 10.91 6.57 -18.40
C GLU A 110 11.50 5.24 -18.83
N TRP A 111 10.73 4.15 -18.70
CA TRP A 111 11.14 2.83 -19.18
C TRP A 111 11.40 2.84 -20.68
N GLN A 112 10.53 3.43 -21.48
CA GLN A 112 10.74 3.57 -22.92
C GLN A 112 12.04 4.31 -23.25
N ARG A 113 12.32 5.44 -22.58
CA ARG A 113 13.57 6.21 -22.77
C ARG A 113 14.81 5.42 -22.35
N PHE A 114 14.74 4.68 -21.25
CA PHE A 114 15.84 3.85 -20.78
C PHE A 114 16.14 2.74 -21.79
N LEU A 115 15.12 2.01 -22.23
CA LEU A 115 15.29 0.91 -23.18
C LEU A 115 15.84 1.39 -24.53
N TYR A 116 15.38 2.53 -25.05
CA TYR A 116 15.94 3.12 -26.28
C TYR A 116 17.37 3.66 -26.16
N ARG A 117 17.91 3.81 -24.95
CA ARG A 117 19.31 4.24 -24.74
C ARG A 117 20.27 3.07 -24.58
N VAL A 118 19.79 1.94 -24.07
CA VAL A 118 20.61 0.77 -23.73
C VAL A 118 20.56 -0.29 -24.84
N LEU A 119 19.48 -0.31 -25.63
CA LEU A 119 19.39 -1.01 -26.91
C LEU A 119 19.84 -0.10 -28.05
#